data_AF-A0A2E3ZQC9-F1
#
_entry.id   AF-A0A2E3ZQC9-F1
#
_cell.length_a   1.000
_cell.length_b   1.000
_cell.length_c   1.000
_cell.angle_alpha   90.00
_cell.angle_beta   90.00
_cell.angle_gamma   90.00
#
_symmetry.space_group_name_H-M   'P 1'
#
loop_
_entity.id
_entity.type
_entity.pdbx_description
1 polymer ?
#
loop_
_entity_poly.entity_id
_entity_poly.type
_entity_poly.pdbx_seq_one_letter_code
_entity_poly.pdbx_strand_id
1 'polypeptide(L)'
;MADNTWRLIVDKNSYADFSVSVSPAIEKAVIKGEAPPTVYLNIFDADSITIGVNEDPEQALDLNFCRENNVSIRRRPNGGGPVYAGEGSAFLVYFLPTDHPEVPDTTTEAFPKILKAFAETLSKRYGFAAEYRPLNDIQVEGRKLVPTSLKIEDGVMTFRIVVNVKPIDTELAGKIMPMPPEKVKDKALKDMTSRFTWLEREAKKIIDAKELETLVRETTAHAFQEGDLVKGRVIDIERSYADDFRSEYESDEWLFANSRKTMLGGVLRNGDMMGLGRAKAVGGLIWATLVIRNGEVLKAIINGDWHPRPLVSVAWLEESLTGCSANLDSLSNCVARFLDRDDVEFAGVTANDILAAIEIALDKMSPVEL
;
A
#
# COMPACT_ATOMS: atom_id res chain seq x y z
N MET A 1 2.48 -33.21 -15.42
CA MET A 1 1.24 -32.66 -14.86
C MET A 1 1.66 -32.00 -13.57
N ALA A 2 1.61 -30.68 -13.49
CA ALA A 2 1.85 -29.99 -12.23
C ALA A 2 0.86 -30.57 -11.20
N ASP A 3 1.33 -30.80 -9.99
CA ASP A 3 0.49 -31.24 -8.89
C ASP A 3 -0.60 -30.17 -8.70
N ASN A 4 -1.85 -30.52 -9.00
CA ASN A 4 -2.97 -29.58 -9.02
C ASN A 4 -3.42 -29.19 -7.60
N THR A 5 -2.78 -29.74 -6.58
CA THR A 5 -3.16 -29.54 -5.18
C THR A 5 -2.68 -28.19 -4.67
N TRP A 6 -3.62 -27.38 -4.18
CA TRP A 6 -3.31 -26.07 -3.62
C TRP A 6 -2.73 -26.20 -2.21
N ARG A 7 -1.73 -25.37 -1.90
CA ARG A 7 -1.06 -25.35 -0.61
C ARG A 7 -1.66 -24.28 0.30
N LEU A 8 -1.95 -24.62 1.56
CA LEU A 8 -2.29 -23.65 2.60
C LEU A 8 -1.12 -23.46 3.57
N ILE A 9 -0.62 -22.24 3.69
CA ILE A 9 0.34 -21.84 4.74
C ILE A 9 -0.41 -21.02 5.79
N VAL A 10 -0.18 -21.33 7.06
CA VAL A 10 -0.64 -20.53 8.20
C VAL A 10 0.59 -20.13 9.00
N ASP A 11 0.84 -18.83 9.12
CA ASP A 11 2.03 -18.30 9.76
C ASP A 11 1.77 -16.96 10.48
N LYS A 12 2.79 -16.45 11.16
CA LYS A 12 2.76 -15.18 11.88
C LYS A 12 3.94 -14.30 11.48
N ASN A 13 3.60 -13.09 11.05
CA ASN A 13 4.54 -12.03 10.71
C ASN A 13 3.82 -10.70 10.87
N SER A 14 4.54 -9.63 11.21
CA SER A 14 3.98 -8.28 11.18
C SER A 14 3.46 -7.97 9.77
N TYR A 15 2.45 -7.10 9.66
CA TYR A 15 1.95 -6.66 8.36
C TYR A 15 3.07 -6.07 7.50
N ALA A 16 3.93 -5.26 8.11
CA ALA A 16 5.00 -4.58 7.40
C ALA A 16 6.04 -5.57 6.86
N ASP A 17 6.51 -6.52 7.68
CA ASP A 17 7.52 -7.52 7.25
C ASP A 17 6.94 -8.49 6.21
N PHE A 18 5.70 -8.96 6.42
CA PHE A 18 5.02 -9.82 5.46
C PHE A 18 4.87 -9.14 4.09
N SER A 19 4.54 -7.85 4.08
CA SER A 19 4.27 -7.10 2.85
C SER A 19 5.51 -6.86 2.00
N VAL A 20 6.69 -6.77 2.61
CA VAL A 20 7.95 -6.49 1.89
C VAL A 20 8.80 -7.73 1.65
N SER A 21 8.66 -8.80 2.42
CA SER A 21 9.53 -9.99 2.28
C SER A 21 8.77 -11.26 1.88
N VAL A 22 7.90 -11.74 2.76
CA VAL A 22 7.25 -13.05 2.60
C VAL A 22 6.26 -13.05 1.44
N SER A 23 5.35 -12.07 1.37
CA SER A 23 4.36 -12.00 0.28
C SER A 23 4.99 -11.98 -1.11
N PRO A 24 5.96 -11.09 -1.43
CA PRO A 24 6.58 -11.10 -2.76
C PRO A 24 7.43 -12.35 -3.01
N ALA A 25 7.99 -13.00 -1.99
CA ALA A 25 8.70 -14.26 -2.13
C ALA A 25 7.81 -15.43 -2.55
N ILE A 26 6.63 -15.57 -1.91
CA ILE A 26 5.63 -16.57 -2.30
C ILE A 26 5.14 -16.29 -3.73
N GLU A 27 4.79 -15.02 -4.03
CA GLU A 27 4.37 -14.60 -5.38
C GLU A 27 5.41 -14.99 -6.44
N LYS A 28 6.70 -14.66 -6.22
CA LYS A 28 7.80 -14.96 -7.12
C LYS A 28 7.99 -16.47 -7.34
N ALA A 29 7.88 -17.28 -6.29
CA ALA A 29 8.01 -18.75 -6.41
C ALA A 29 6.84 -19.36 -7.21
N VAL A 30 5.61 -18.86 -7.03
CA VAL A 30 4.45 -19.29 -7.83
C VAL A 30 4.58 -18.86 -9.29
N ILE A 31 4.98 -17.61 -9.56
CA ILE A 31 5.22 -17.09 -10.92
C ILE A 31 6.24 -17.96 -11.66
N LYS A 32 7.30 -18.40 -10.98
CA LYS A 32 8.34 -19.24 -11.56
C LYS A 32 7.97 -20.73 -11.68
N GLY A 33 6.80 -21.14 -11.17
CA GLY A 33 6.43 -22.56 -11.09
C GLY A 33 7.28 -23.37 -10.12
N GLU A 34 7.97 -22.71 -9.19
CA GLU A 34 8.81 -23.34 -8.15
C GLU A 34 7.98 -23.70 -6.90
N ALA A 35 6.76 -23.17 -6.80
CA ALA A 35 5.77 -23.48 -5.77
C ALA A 35 4.38 -23.72 -6.40
N PRO A 36 3.54 -24.57 -5.78
CA PRO A 36 2.16 -24.77 -6.22
C PRO A 36 1.29 -23.53 -5.95
N PRO A 37 0.07 -23.44 -6.52
CA PRO A 37 -0.91 -22.43 -6.12
C PRO A 37 -1.03 -22.39 -4.61
N THR A 38 -0.92 -21.19 -4.03
CA THR A 38 -0.73 -21.04 -2.59
C THR A 38 -1.76 -20.10 -2.00
N VAL A 39 -2.45 -20.58 -0.97
CA VAL A 39 -3.27 -19.79 -0.05
C VAL A 39 -2.44 -19.54 1.21
N TYR A 40 -2.36 -18.29 1.65
CA TYR A 40 -1.57 -17.89 2.81
C TYR A 40 -2.46 -17.18 3.83
N LEU A 41 -2.49 -17.68 5.05
CA LEU A 41 -3.06 -17.00 6.20
C LEU A 41 -1.92 -16.47 7.08
N ASN A 42 -1.69 -15.17 7.05
CA ASN A 42 -0.72 -14.50 7.90
C ASN A 42 -1.44 -13.78 9.04
N ILE A 43 -1.18 -14.15 10.29
CA ILE A 43 -1.71 -13.45 11.46
C ILE A 43 -0.65 -12.45 11.94
N PHE A 44 -1.04 -11.18 12.12
CA PHE A 44 -0.13 -10.14 12.55
C PHE A 44 0.21 -10.31 14.03
N ASP A 45 1.49 -10.41 14.32
CA ASP A 45 2.05 -10.61 15.66
C ASP A 45 2.62 -9.33 16.28
N ALA A 46 2.57 -8.20 15.54
CA ALA A 46 2.95 -6.89 16.03
C ALA A 46 2.20 -5.78 15.28
N ASP A 47 2.00 -4.65 15.97
CA ASP A 47 1.60 -3.40 15.36
C ASP A 47 2.67 -2.93 14.37
N SER A 48 2.26 -2.63 13.15
CA SER A 48 3.20 -2.23 12.11
C SER A 48 2.56 -1.34 11.07
N ILE A 49 3.41 -0.58 10.38
CA ILE A 49 3.00 0.37 9.35
C ILE A 49 3.86 0.24 8.10
N THR A 50 3.21 0.37 6.95
CA THR A 50 3.92 0.56 5.67
C THR A 50 3.66 1.94 5.12
N ILE A 51 4.65 2.56 4.48
CA ILE A 51 4.48 3.75 3.62
C ILE A 51 4.57 3.36 2.15
N GLY A 52 3.96 4.16 1.28
CA GLY A 52 4.07 3.98 -0.16
C GLY A 52 5.48 4.23 -0.70
N VAL A 53 5.79 3.59 -1.83
CA VAL A 53 7.09 3.72 -2.50
C VAL A 53 7.45 5.16 -2.83
N ASN A 54 6.47 6.02 -3.12
CA ASN A 54 6.68 7.41 -3.50
C ASN A 54 6.61 8.40 -2.31
N GLU A 55 6.47 7.94 -1.07
CA GLU A 55 6.32 8.86 0.08
C GLU A 55 7.66 9.20 0.73
N ASP A 56 7.78 10.39 1.31
CA ASP A 56 8.85 10.71 2.25
C ASP A 56 8.45 10.20 3.65
N PRO A 57 9.21 9.28 4.29
CA PRO A 57 8.87 8.72 5.59
C PRO A 57 8.79 9.80 6.68
N GLU A 58 9.63 10.83 6.57
CA GLU A 58 9.70 11.93 7.54
C GLU A 58 8.53 12.90 7.39
N GLN A 59 7.85 12.88 6.24
CA GLN A 59 6.64 13.68 6.00
C GLN A 59 5.36 12.89 6.28
N ALA A 60 5.38 11.58 6.01
CA ALA A 60 4.23 10.72 6.14
C ALA A 60 3.98 10.29 7.59
N LEU A 61 5.05 10.12 8.39
CA LEU A 61 4.99 9.50 9.71
C LEU A 61 5.72 10.31 10.79
N ASP A 62 5.27 10.16 12.04
CA ASP A 62 6.08 10.46 13.21
C ASP A 62 7.00 9.27 13.53
N LEU A 63 8.20 9.29 12.93
CA LEU A 63 9.18 8.21 13.08
C LEU A 63 9.72 8.08 14.51
N ASN A 64 9.78 9.17 15.28
CA ASN A 64 10.23 9.11 16.67
C ASN A 64 9.19 8.40 17.53
N PHE A 65 7.92 8.79 17.38
CA PHE A 65 6.80 8.14 18.05
C PHE A 65 6.72 6.65 17.71
N CYS A 66 6.92 6.27 16.44
CA CYS A 66 6.96 4.86 16.05
C CYS A 66 8.06 4.08 16.77
N ARG A 67 9.29 4.63 16.86
CA ARG A 67 10.41 4.00 17.59
C ARG A 67 10.11 3.86 19.08
N GLU A 68 9.55 4.91 19.71
CA GLU A 68 9.21 4.90 21.14
C GLU A 68 8.11 3.89 21.50
N ASN A 69 7.24 3.56 20.54
CA ASN A 69 6.12 2.62 20.73
C ASN A 69 6.36 1.25 20.06
N ASN A 70 7.58 0.94 19.64
CA ASN A 70 7.96 -0.33 19.00
C ASN A 70 7.11 -0.70 17.76
N VAL A 71 6.69 0.30 16.99
CA VAL A 71 5.93 0.08 15.75
C VAL A 71 6.89 -0.15 14.61
N SER A 72 6.82 -1.33 13.97
CA SER A 72 7.66 -1.64 12.81
C SER A 72 7.26 -0.80 11.60
N ILE A 73 8.25 -0.26 10.87
CA ILE A 73 8.05 0.61 9.71
C ILE A 73 8.75 -0.01 8.50
N ARG A 74 8.04 -0.11 7.38
CA ARG A 74 8.61 -0.49 6.08
C ARG A 74 8.14 0.42 4.96
N ARG A 75 8.97 0.66 3.95
CA ARG A 75 8.53 1.21 2.67
C ARG A 75 8.16 0.04 1.77
N ARG A 76 6.91 -0.02 1.31
CA ARG A 76 6.49 -1.06 0.35
C ARG A 76 6.80 -0.62 -1.09
N PRO A 77 7.10 -1.54 -2.02
CA PRO A 77 7.36 -1.21 -3.42
C PRO A 77 6.11 -0.82 -4.23
N ASN A 78 4.99 -0.54 -3.55
CA ASN A 78 3.71 -0.16 -4.14
C ASN A 78 3.36 1.29 -3.79
N GLY A 79 2.60 1.96 -4.66
CA GLY A 79 2.06 3.30 -4.41
C GLY A 79 1.02 3.35 -3.29
N GLY A 80 0.39 4.52 -3.14
CA GLY A 80 -0.62 4.80 -2.11
C GLY A 80 -0.02 5.26 -0.78
N GLY A 81 -0.88 5.62 0.18
CA GLY A 81 -0.46 6.21 1.46
C GLY A 81 -0.07 5.22 2.55
N PRO A 82 0.13 5.69 3.78
CA PRO A 82 0.51 4.82 4.88
C PRO A 82 -0.65 3.90 5.29
N VAL A 83 -0.32 2.67 5.63
CA VAL A 83 -1.28 1.65 6.09
C VAL A 83 -0.79 1.10 7.41
N TYR A 84 -1.50 1.42 8.49
CA TYR A 84 -1.32 0.81 9.81
C TYR A 84 -2.16 -0.46 9.90
N ALA A 85 -1.56 -1.52 10.42
CA ALA A 85 -2.23 -2.75 10.74
C ALA A 85 -1.92 -3.16 12.18
N GLY A 86 -2.99 -3.45 12.92
CA GLY A 86 -2.91 -3.78 14.33
C GLY A 86 -2.60 -5.26 14.57
N GLU A 87 -1.89 -5.54 15.66
CA GLU A 87 -1.67 -6.90 16.15
C GLU A 87 -2.99 -7.69 16.25
N GLY A 88 -2.97 -8.97 15.88
CA GLY A 88 -4.12 -9.87 15.92
C GLY A 88 -5.07 -9.75 14.73
N SER A 89 -4.88 -8.77 13.84
CA SER A 89 -5.50 -8.80 12.50
C SER A 89 -4.81 -9.84 11.61
N ALA A 90 -5.39 -10.15 10.45
CA ALA A 90 -4.84 -11.16 9.56
C ALA A 90 -4.94 -10.79 8.08
N PHE A 91 -4.02 -11.33 7.30
CA PHE A 91 -4.12 -11.42 5.85
C PHE A 91 -4.48 -12.82 5.42
N LEU A 92 -5.51 -12.92 4.58
CA LEU A 92 -5.74 -14.05 3.70
C LEU A 92 -5.28 -13.63 2.30
N VAL A 93 -4.28 -14.33 1.76
CA VAL A 93 -3.72 -14.05 0.43
C VAL A 93 -3.83 -15.28 -0.45
N TYR A 94 -4.33 -15.08 -1.66
CA TYR A 94 -4.33 -16.07 -2.73
C TYR A 94 -3.23 -15.72 -3.72
N PHE A 95 -2.28 -16.63 -3.96
CA PHE A 95 -1.25 -16.58 -4.99
C PHE A 95 -1.54 -17.69 -6.01
N LEU A 96 -2.32 -17.38 -7.02
CA LEU A 96 -2.96 -18.38 -7.88
C LEU A 96 -2.62 -18.13 -9.36
N PRO A 97 -2.05 -19.12 -10.07
CA PRO A 97 -1.88 -19.04 -11.52
C PRO A 97 -3.21 -18.82 -12.25
N THR A 98 -3.26 -17.88 -13.20
CA THR A 98 -4.47 -17.54 -13.96
C THR A 98 -4.80 -18.56 -15.06
N ASP A 99 -3.89 -19.48 -15.37
CA ASP A 99 -4.16 -20.60 -16.28
C ASP A 99 -4.96 -21.74 -15.61
N HIS A 100 -5.13 -21.67 -14.29
CA HIS A 100 -5.98 -22.60 -13.56
C HIS A 100 -7.47 -22.33 -13.87
N PRO A 101 -8.28 -23.33 -14.27
CA PRO A 101 -9.65 -23.11 -14.75
C PRO A 101 -10.59 -22.36 -13.80
N GLU A 102 -10.38 -22.52 -12.50
CA GLU A 102 -11.19 -21.85 -11.46
C GLU A 102 -10.69 -20.45 -11.09
N VAL A 103 -9.54 -20.01 -11.58
CA VAL A 103 -8.95 -18.73 -11.23
C VAL A 103 -9.33 -17.69 -12.29
N PRO A 104 -9.96 -16.57 -11.90
CA PRO A 104 -10.29 -15.50 -12.85
C PRO A 104 -9.03 -14.84 -13.43
N ASP A 105 -9.09 -14.48 -14.70
CA ASP A 105 -8.01 -13.83 -15.45
C ASP A 105 -8.08 -12.29 -15.39
N THR A 106 -9.22 -11.73 -14.98
CA THR A 106 -9.44 -10.29 -14.86
C THR A 106 -9.86 -9.85 -13.46
N THR A 107 -9.54 -8.60 -13.13
CA THR A 107 -9.92 -7.98 -11.85
C THR A 107 -11.43 -7.85 -11.68
N THR A 108 -12.15 -7.54 -12.78
CA THR A 108 -13.61 -7.40 -12.82
C THR A 108 -14.33 -8.69 -12.43
N GLU A 109 -13.75 -9.84 -12.74
CA GLU A 109 -14.31 -11.15 -12.40
C GLU A 109 -13.86 -11.61 -10.99
N ALA A 110 -12.59 -11.41 -10.67
CA ALA A 110 -11.99 -11.83 -9.40
C ALA A 110 -12.67 -11.23 -8.18
N PHE A 111 -12.91 -9.91 -8.16
CA PHE A 111 -13.52 -9.24 -7.01
C PHE A 111 -14.91 -9.79 -6.65
N PRO A 112 -15.91 -9.80 -7.55
CA PRO A 112 -17.21 -10.41 -7.27
C PRO A 112 -17.12 -11.89 -6.91
N LYS A 113 -16.32 -12.71 -7.61
CA LYS A 113 -16.23 -14.16 -7.34
C LYS A 113 -15.75 -14.42 -5.91
N ILE A 114 -14.62 -13.82 -5.53
CA ILE A 114 -13.96 -14.08 -4.25
C ILE A 114 -14.70 -13.41 -3.09
N LEU A 115 -15.14 -12.16 -3.25
CA LEU A 115 -15.74 -11.41 -2.14
C LEU A 115 -17.17 -11.82 -1.83
N LYS A 116 -17.96 -12.24 -2.83
CA LYS A 116 -19.27 -12.85 -2.57
C LYS A 116 -19.11 -14.16 -1.80
N ALA A 117 -18.18 -15.02 -2.25
CA ALA A 117 -17.92 -16.27 -1.57
C ALA A 117 -17.45 -16.05 -0.11
N PHE A 118 -16.57 -15.09 0.13
CA PHE A 118 -16.13 -14.76 1.49
C PHE A 118 -17.29 -14.21 2.34
N ALA A 119 -18.10 -13.28 1.82
CA ALA A 119 -19.24 -12.72 2.54
C ALA A 119 -20.30 -13.77 2.89
N GLU A 120 -20.62 -14.67 1.96
CA GLU A 120 -21.56 -15.77 2.19
C GLU A 120 -21.02 -16.77 3.22
N THR A 121 -19.72 -17.07 3.17
CA THR A 121 -19.05 -17.93 4.16
C THR A 121 -19.07 -17.31 5.56
N LEU A 122 -18.74 -16.02 5.69
CA LEU A 122 -18.87 -15.27 6.94
C LEU A 122 -20.29 -15.34 7.49
N SER A 123 -21.28 -15.08 6.63
CA SER A 123 -22.69 -15.04 7.04
C SER A 123 -23.17 -16.40 7.52
N LYS A 124 -22.85 -17.47 6.78
CA LYS A 124 -23.19 -18.86 7.15
C LYS A 124 -22.51 -19.28 8.45
N ARG A 125 -21.23 -18.92 8.63
CA ARG A 125 -20.43 -19.38 9.77
C ARG A 125 -20.75 -18.66 11.07
N TYR A 126 -21.02 -17.35 11.00
CA TYR A 126 -21.11 -16.49 12.18
C TYR A 126 -22.50 -15.89 12.40
N GLY A 127 -23.42 -16.03 11.45
CA GLY A 127 -24.83 -15.65 11.62
C GLY A 127 -25.12 -14.14 11.53
N PHE A 128 -24.18 -13.32 11.04
CA PHE A 128 -24.41 -11.91 10.73
C PHE A 128 -24.50 -11.70 9.20
N ALA A 129 -25.20 -10.67 8.75
CA ALA A 129 -25.35 -10.38 7.32
C ALA A 129 -24.12 -9.64 6.76
N ALA A 130 -23.16 -10.40 6.23
CA ALA A 130 -22.03 -9.84 5.49
C ALA A 130 -22.39 -9.69 4.01
N GLU A 131 -22.05 -8.54 3.43
CA GLU A 131 -22.39 -8.22 2.04
C GLU A 131 -21.17 -7.75 1.27
N TYR A 132 -21.00 -8.25 0.05
CA TYR A 132 -20.05 -7.69 -0.91
C TYR A 132 -20.55 -6.32 -1.38
N ARG A 133 -19.68 -5.32 -1.25
CA ARG A 133 -19.88 -3.98 -1.78
C ARG A 133 -18.84 -3.70 -2.87
N PRO A 134 -19.25 -3.59 -4.14
CA PRO A 134 -18.35 -3.22 -5.22
C PRO A 134 -17.61 -1.90 -4.93
N LEU A 135 -16.34 -1.77 -5.30
CA LEU A 135 -15.55 -2.73 -6.07
C LEU A 135 -14.88 -3.82 -5.22
N ASN A 136 -14.41 -3.50 -4.01
CA ASN A 136 -13.40 -4.31 -3.31
C ASN A 136 -13.64 -4.44 -1.80
N ASP A 137 -14.86 -4.22 -1.33
CA ASP A 137 -15.17 -4.19 0.09
C ASP A 137 -16.20 -5.26 0.49
N ILE A 138 -16.16 -5.66 1.76
CA ILE A 138 -17.25 -6.37 2.42
C ILE A 138 -17.68 -5.56 3.63
N GLN A 139 -18.99 -5.48 3.83
CA GLN A 139 -19.61 -4.70 4.90
C GLN A 139 -20.62 -5.48 5.72
N VAL A 140 -20.91 -4.99 6.91
CA VAL A 140 -22.00 -5.43 7.79
C VAL A 140 -22.77 -4.18 8.20
N GLU A 141 -24.06 -4.11 7.86
CA GLU A 141 -24.90 -2.92 8.14
C GLU A 141 -24.28 -1.59 7.65
N GLY A 142 -23.61 -1.61 6.48
CA GLY A 142 -22.92 -0.45 5.92
C GLY A 142 -21.56 -0.11 6.55
N ARG A 143 -21.13 -0.82 7.60
CA ARG A 143 -19.77 -0.72 8.18
C ARG A 143 -18.82 -1.63 7.44
N LYS A 144 -17.67 -1.13 7.02
CA LYS A 144 -16.64 -1.90 6.33
C LYS A 144 -15.98 -2.90 7.28
N LEU A 145 -15.94 -4.16 6.89
CA LEU A 145 -15.37 -5.26 7.67
C LEU A 145 -13.99 -5.68 7.14
N VAL A 146 -13.85 -5.88 5.82
CA VAL A 146 -12.57 -6.22 5.21
C VAL A 146 -12.25 -5.30 4.01
N PRO A 147 -11.10 -4.60 4.03
CA PRO A 147 -10.51 -4.05 2.81
C PRO A 147 -9.78 -5.13 2.02
N THR A 148 -9.72 -4.97 0.70
CA THR A 148 -9.04 -5.93 -0.19
C THR A 148 -8.24 -5.25 -1.29
N SER A 149 -7.24 -5.96 -1.81
CA SER A 149 -6.48 -5.55 -2.98
C SER A 149 -6.22 -6.74 -3.90
N LEU A 150 -6.03 -6.44 -5.18
CA LEU A 150 -5.81 -7.44 -6.22
C LEU A 150 -4.74 -6.95 -7.19
N LYS A 151 -3.84 -7.85 -7.57
CA LYS A 151 -2.88 -7.69 -8.64
C LYS A 151 -2.91 -8.94 -9.52
N ILE A 152 -2.85 -8.78 -10.83
CA ILE A 152 -2.62 -9.88 -11.78
C ILE A 152 -1.39 -9.48 -12.59
N GLU A 153 -0.32 -10.26 -12.47
CA GLU A 153 0.98 -9.97 -13.05
C GLU A 153 1.70 -11.28 -13.34
N ASP A 154 2.39 -11.38 -14.49
CA ASP A 154 3.15 -12.56 -14.91
C ASP A 154 2.38 -13.90 -14.80
N GLY A 155 1.09 -13.87 -15.15
CA GLY A 155 0.22 -15.05 -15.14
C GLY A 155 -0.21 -15.51 -13.74
N VAL A 156 0.01 -14.70 -12.69
CA VAL A 156 -0.40 -15.01 -11.33
C VAL A 156 -1.32 -13.91 -10.78
N MET A 157 -2.45 -14.33 -10.23
CA MET A 157 -3.36 -13.51 -9.44
C MET A 157 -2.91 -13.51 -7.97
N THR A 158 -2.63 -12.33 -7.44
CA THR A 158 -2.40 -12.08 -6.03
C THR A 158 -3.56 -11.28 -5.43
N PHE A 159 -4.45 -11.97 -4.70
CA PHE A 159 -5.64 -11.38 -4.07
C PHE A 159 -5.47 -11.35 -2.55
N ARG A 160 -5.54 -10.17 -1.93
CA ARG A 160 -5.32 -9.95 -0.49
C ARG A 160 -6.61 -9.50 0.19
N ILE A 161 -6.98 -10.18 1.26
CA ILE A 161 -8.11 -9.84 2.14
C ILE A 161 -7.57 -9.51 3.52
N VAL A 162 -7.84 -8.31 4.02
CA VAL A 162 -7.47 -7.90 5.38
C VAL A 162 -8.64 -8.17 6.31
N VAL A 163 -8.45 -9.08 7.26
CA VAL A 163 -9.43 -9.39 8.28
C VAL A 163 -9.00 -8.72 9.58
N ASN A 164 -9.64 -7.60 9.91
CA ASN A 164 -9.54 -7.03 11.25
C ASN A 164 -10.32 -7.96 12.19
N VAL A 165 -9.61 -8.82 12.90
CA VAL A 165 -10.23 -9.77 13.84
C VAL A 165 -10.72 -9.02 15.07
N LYS A 166 -9.91 -8.07 15.53
CA LYS A 166 -10.09 -7.20 16.70
C LYS A 166 -10.13 -5.72 16.29
N PRO A 167 -10.57 -4.80 17.17
CA PRO A 167 -10.48 -3.38 16.86
C PRO A 167 -9.01 -2.97 16.72
N ILE A 168 -8.71 -2.18 15.69
CA ILE A 168 -7.40 -1.54 15.52
C ILE A 168 -7.28 -0.34 16.47
N ASP A 169 -6.08 -0.05 16.96
CA ASP A 169 -5.83 1.14 17.78
C ASP A 169 -5.79 2.39 16.89
N THR A 170 -6.94 3.05 16.77
CA THR A 170 -7.07 4.27 15.96
C THR A 170 -6.38 5.48 16.59
N GLU A 171 -6.16 5.48 17.90
CA GLU A 171 -5.46 6.58 18.57
C GLU A 171 -3.96 6.48 18.30
N LEU A 172 -3.39 5.27 18.41
CA LEU A 172 -2.02 4.98 18.04
C LEU A 172 -1.79 5.31 16.56
N ALA A 173 -2.65 4.82 15.67
CA ALA A 173 -2.57 5.11 14.23
C ALA A 173 -2.62 6.62 13.94
N GLY A 174 -3.45 7.38 14.66
CA GLY A 174 -3.56 8.83 14.52
C GLY A 174 -2.32 9.60 14.99
N LYS A 175 -1.60 9.09 15.98
CA LYS A 175 -0.30 9.64 16.43
C LYS A 175 0.84 9.29 15.47
N ILE A 176 0.82 8.08 14.92
CA ILE A 176 1.79 7.62 13.92
C ILE A 176 1.69 8.42 12.61
N MET A 177 0.47 8.67 12.13
CA MET A 177 0.21 9.35 10.86
C MET A 177 -0.31 10.77 11.11
N PRO A 178 0.56 11.75 11.34
CA PRO A 178 0.13 13.13 11.54
C PRO A 178 -0.62 13.60 10.29
N MET A 179 -1.90 13.94 10.44
CA MET A 179 -2.70 14.33 9.29
C MET A 179 -2.25 15.70 8.76
N PRO A 180 -1.92 15.81 7.46
CA PRO A 180 -1.69 17.10 6.82
C PRO A 180 -2.93 18.01 6.97
N PRO A 181 -2.76 19.32 7.19
CA PRO A 181 -3.88 20.26 7.35
C PRO A 181 -4.94 20.18 6.22
N GLU A 182 -4.50 19.86 5.00
CA GLU A 182 -5.34 19.67 3.82
C GLU A 182 -6.27 18.46 3.94
N LYS A 183 -5.85 17.41 4.65
CA LYS A 183 -6.69 16.23 4.98
C LYS A 183 -7.58 16.46 6.21
N VAL A 184 -7.27 17.44 7.05
CA VAL A 184 -8.06 17.81 8.24
C VAL A 184 -9.34 18.55 7.85
N LYS A 185 -9.28 19.44 6.83
CA LYS A 185 -10.43 20.23 6.35
C LYS A 185 -11.64 19.35 5.95
N ASP A 186 -11.39 18.16 5.42
CA ASP A 186 -12.43 17.21 5.00
C ASP A 186 -12.91 16.29 6.13
N LYS A 187 -12.18 16.24 7.26
CA LYS A 187 -12.48 15.40 8.42
C LYS A 187 -13.18 16.15 9.55
N ALA A 188 -13.63 17.39 9.32
CA ALA A 188 -14.68 17.97 10.12
C ALA A 188 -15.92 17.05 10.02
N LEU A 189 -16.13 16.23 11.04
CA LEU A 189 -17.26 15.32 11.27
C LEU A 189 -17.31 14.07 10.37
N LYS A 190 -16.65 12.99 10.79
CA LYS A 190 -17.23 11.63 10.85
C LYS A 190 -16.28 10.69 11.56
N ASP A 191 -16.66 10.31 12.77
CA ASP A 191 -16.00 9.37 13.66
C ASP A 191 -15.52 8.13 12.87
N MET A 192 -14.21 7.92 12.76
CA MET A 192 -13.65 6.77 12.01
C MET A 192 -14.16 5.45 12.57
N THR A 193 -14.46 5.41 13.87
CA THR A 193 -15.03 4.25 14.57
C THR A 193 -16.42 3.85 14.04
N SER A 194 -17.17 4.79 13.44
CA SER A 194 -18.52 4.53 12.91
C SER A 194 -18.54 3.85 11.53
N ARG A 195 -17.43 3.90 10.78
CA ARG A 195 -17.36 3.39 9.39
C ARG A 195 -16.82 1.97 9.28
N PHE A 196 -16.11 1.49 10.29
CA PHE A 196 -15.45 0.19 10.28
C PHE A 196 -16.01 -0.72 11.37
N THR A 197 -15.89 -2.02 11.15
CA THR A 197 -16.16 -3.06 12.14
C THR A 197 -15.08 -4.14 12.09
N TRP A 198 -15.14 -5.11 12.99
CA TRP A 198 -14.17 -6.20 13.11
C TRP A 198 -14.89 -7.52 13.39
N LEU A 199 -14.21 -8.63 13.09
CA LEU A 199 -14.83 -9.95 13.03
C LEU A 199 -15.39 -10.40 14.38
N GLU A 200 -14.65 -10.27 15.48
CA GLU A 200 -15.12 -10.71 16.81
C GLU A 200 -16.38 -9.96 17.28
N ARG A 201 -16.51 -8.67 16.92
CA ARG A 201 -17.70 -7.87 17.25
C ARG A 201 -18.94 -8.38 16.52
N GLU A 202 -18.83 -8.59 15.21
CA GLU A 202 -19.97 -9.04 14.40
C GLU A 202 -20.30 -10.51 14.67
N ALA A 203 -19.28 -11.35 14.87
CA ALA A 203 -19.44 -12.76 15.20
C ALA A 203 -19.85 -13.01 16.67
N LYS A 204 -19.73 -12.01 17.55
CA LYS A 204 -19.98 -12.10 19.01
C LYS A 204 -19.26 -13.27 19.69
N LYS A 205 -18.07 -13.60 19.20
CA LYS A 205 -17.22 -14.68 19.73
C LYS A 205 -15.75 -14.36 19.50
N ILE A 206 -14.89 -14.97 20.33
CA ILE A 206 -13.44 -14.92 20.14
C ILE A 206 -13.07 -15.75 18.90
N ILE A 207 -12.18 -15.22 18.07
CA ILE A 207 -11.71 -15.86 16.85
C ILE A 207 -10.21 -16.15 16.99
N ASP A 208 -9.87 -17.43 17.05
CA ASP A 208 -8.49 -17.88 17.09
C ASP A 208 -7.96 -18.25 15.69
N ALA A 209 -6.67 -18.64 15.62
CA ALA A 209 -6.03 -19.03 14.38
C ALA A 209 -6.69 -20.25 13.70
N LYS A 210 -7.28 -21.16 14.48
CA LYS A 210 -7.95 -22.35 13.94
C LYS A 210 -9.29 -22.00 13.30
N GLU A 211 -10.03 -21.08 13.91
CA GLU A 211 -11.25 -20.51 13.33
C GLU A 211 -10.95 -19.76 12.02
N LEU A 212 -9.88 -18.97 11.97
CA LEU A 212 -9.43 -18.33 10.73
C LEU A 212 -9.01 -19.35 9.67
N GLU A 213 -8.22 -20.38 10.03
CA GLU A 213 -7.84 -21.43 9.08
C GLU A 213 -9.07 -22.13 8.49
N THR A 214 -10.10 -22.37 9.32
CA THR A 214 -11.36 -22.97 8.86
C THR A 214 -12.11 -22.03 7.91
N LEU A 215 -12.22 -20.74 8.25
CA LEU A 215 -12.82 -19.73 7.39
C LEU A 215 -12.12 -19.66 6.01
N VAL A 216 -10.79 -19.75 5.99
CA VAL A 216 -10.00 -19.76 4.76
C VAL A 216 -10.34 -20.98 3.90
N ARG A 217 -10.35 -22.17 4.48
CA ARG A 217 -10.69 -23.41 3.76
C ARG A 217 -12.10 -23.39 3.19
N GLU A 218 -13.08 -22.99 4.00
CA GLU A 218 -14.49 -22.88 3.58
C GLU A 218 -14.66 -21.84 2.47
N THR A 219 -14.00 -20.68 2.58
CA THR A 219 -14.00 -19.66 1.52
C THR A 219 -13.39 -20.20 0.24
N THR A 220 -12.23 -20.85 0.34
CA THR A 220 -11.50 -21.33 -0.85
C THR A 220 -12.32 -22.39 -1.59
N ALA A 221 -12.93 -23.31 -0.85
CA ALA A 221 -13.84 -24.31 -1.40
C ALA A 221 -15.04 -23.66 -2.10
N HIS A 222 -15.62 -22.62 -1.49
CA HIS A 222 -16.78 -21.93 -2.06
C HIS A 222 -16.43 -21.06 -3.28
N ALA A 223 -15.30 -20.35 -3.22
CA ALA A 223 -14.88 -19.44 -4.29
C ALA A 223 -14.33 -20.19 -5.51
N PHE A 224 -13.56 -21.26 -5.30
CA PHE A 224 -12.75 -21.89 -6.34
C PHE A 224 -13.03 -23.37 -6.54
N GLN A 225 -14.05 -23.93 -5.87
CA GLN A 225 -14.32 -25.38 -5.85
C GLN A 225 -13.14 -26.21 -5.35
N GLU A 226 -12.23 -25.58 -4.58
CA GLU A 226 -10.99 -26.19 -4.10
C GLU A 226 -10.95 -26.20 -2.56
N GLY A 227 -11.38 -27.33 -1.99
CA GLY A 227 -11.45 -27.53 -0.54
C GLY A 227 -10.31 -28.36 0.05
N ASP A 228 -9.57 -29.07 -0.78
CA ASP A 228 -8.57 -30.06 -0.36
C ASP A 228 -7.18 -29.41 -0.23
N LEU A 229 -7.13 -28.24 0.42
CA LEU A 229 -5.89 -27.51 0.63
C LEU A 229 -4.92 -28.32 1.50
N VAL A 230 -3.75 -28.65 0.96
CA VAL A 230 -2.71 -29.35 1.70
C VAL A 230 -1.97 -28.35 2.57
N LYS A 231 -1.94 -28.61 3.87
CA LYS A 231 -1.19 -27.77 4.82
C LYS A 231 0.30 -27.87 4.51
N GLY A 232 0.92 -26.72 4.27
CA GLY A 232 2.33 -26.60 3.95
C GLY A 232 3.03 -25.58 4.85
N ARG A 233 4.28 -25.28 4.47
CA ARG A 233 5.13 -24.27 5.09
C ARG A 233 5.86 -23.51 3.97
N VAL A 234 6.43 -22.36 4.33
CA VAL A 234 7.38 -21.65 3.48
C VAL A 234 8.55 -22.59 3.16
N ILE A 235 8.82 -22.82 1.88
CA ILE A 235 9.89 -23.72 1.39
C ILE A 235 11.21 -22.96 1.22
N ASP A 236 12.31 -23.68 1.01
CA ASP A 236 13.65 -23.08 1.08
C ASP A 236 13.91 -22.04 -0.03
N ILE A 237 13.37 -22.24 -1.24
CA ILE A 237 13.47 -21.23 -2.31
C ILE A 237 12.71 -19.94 -1.97
N GLU A 238 11.56 -20.06 -1.32
CA GLU A 238 10.78 -18.91 -0.86
C GLU A 238 11.49 -18.18 0.28
N ARG A 239 12.18 -18.90 1.17
CA ARG A 239 13.03 -18.27 2.20
C ARG A 239 14.18 -17.50 1.55
N SER A 240 14.84 -18.09 0.55
CA SER A 240 15.90 -17.40 -0.19
C SER A 240 15.39 -16.12 -0.84
N TYR A 241 14.24 -16.15 -1.51
CA TYR A 241 13.64 -14.94 -2.07
C TYR A 241 13.22 -13.93 -1.01
N ALA A 242 12.67 -14.39 0.12
CA ALA A 242 12.32 -13.50 1.22
C ALA A 242 13.56 -12.82 1.77
N ASP A 243 14.68 -13.51 1.90
CA ASP A 243 15.96 -12.95 2.38
C ASP A 243 16.52 -11.92 1.39
N ASP A 244 16.43 -12.18 0.07
CA ASP A 244 16.77 -11.19 -0.96
C ASP A 244 15.92 -9.91 -0.79
N PHE A 245 14.60 -10.07 -0.67
CA PHE A 245 13.69 -8.93 -0.47
C PHE A 245 13.93 -8.20 0.85
N ARG A 246 14.28 -8.91 1.93
CA ARG A 246 14.65 -8.27 3.21
C ARG A 246 15.91 -7.43 3.06
N SER A 247 16.92 -7.95 2.38
CA SER A 247 18.18 -7.25 2.19
C SER A 247 18.01 -5.89 1.50
N GLU A 248 17.02 -5.79 0.61
CA GLU A 248 16.64 -4.56 -0.07
C GLU A 248 15.69 -3.71 0.79
N TYR A 249 14.53 -4.25 1.15
CA TYR A 249 13.38 -3.48 1.63
C TYR A 249 13.32 -3.25 3.15
N GLU A 250 14.15 -3.95 3.94
CA GLU A 250 14.30 -3.65 5.36
C GLU A 250 15.45 -2.67 5.65
N SER A 251 16.19 -2.27 4.63
CA SER A 251 17.31 -1.33 4.78
C SER A 251 16.84 0.11 5.05
N ASP A 252 17.62 0.84 5.85
CA ASP A 252 17.43 2.28 6.03
C ASP A 252 17.61 3.04 4.71
N GLU A 253 18.51 2.57 3.84
CA GLU A 253 18.70 3.14 2.50
C GLU A 253 17.37 3.13 1.72
N TRP A 254 16.67 2.00 1.72
CA TRP A 254 15.36 1.90 1.07
C TRP A 254 14.29 2.73 1.78
N LEU A 255 14.18 2.63 3.11
CA LEU A 255 13.18 3.38 3.87
C LEU A 255 13.32 4.89 3.65
N PHE A 256 14.54 5.41 3.65
CA PHE A 256 14.84 6.83 3.55
C PHE A 256 15.23 7.31 2.14
N ALA A 257 15.18 6.44 1.12
CA ALA A 257 15.57 6.77 -0.27
C ALA A 257 14.91 8.06 -0.77
N ASN A 258 13.60 8.19 -0.57
CA ASN A 258 12.80 9.34 -1.00
C ASN A 258 12.62 10.40 0.10
N SER A 259 13.39 10.32 1.20
CA SER A 259 13.39 11.38 2.19
C SER A 259 14.01 12.64 1.61
N ARG A 260 13.44 13.80 1.92
CA ARG A 260 14.02 15.09 1.50
C ARG A 260 15.48 15.21 1.94
N LYS A 261 15.82 14.72 3.14
CA LYS A 261 17.19 14.74 3.65
C LYS A 261 18.16 13.97 2.74
N THR A 262 17.79 12.76 2.34
CA THR A 262 18.60 11.94 1.41
C THR A 262 18.67 12.59 0.03
N MET A 263 17.53 12.99 -0.53
CA MET A 263 17.42 13.52 -1.89
C MET A 263 18.10 14.88 -2.10
N LEU A 264 18.29 15.65 -1.02
CA LEU A 264 18.99 16.95 -1.05
C LEU A 264 20.41 16.89 -0.46
N GLY A 265 20.85 15.72 0.00
CA GLY A 265 22.17 15.52 0.62
C GLY A 265 23.30 15.97 -0.30
N GLY A 266 24.09 16.95 0.13
CA GLY A 266 25.23 17.48 -0.63
C GLY A 266 24.89 18.37 -1.83
N VAL A 267 23.59 18.61 -2.11
CA VAL A 267 23.13 19.46 -3.22
C VAL A 267 23.06 20.94 -2.82
N LEU A 268 22.62 21.18 -1.59
CA LEU A 268 22.32 22.50 -1.05
C LEU A 268 23.58 23.32 -0.77
N ARG A 269 23.46 24.64 -0.94
CA ARG A 269 24.44 25.65 -0.55
C ARG A 269 23.74 26.80 0.17
N ASN A 270 24.47 27.51 1.03
CA ASN A 270 23.97 28.74 1.66
C ASN A 270 23.53 29.73 0.58
N GLY A 271 22.30 30.25 0.72
CA GLY A 271 21.68 31.18 -0.21
C GLY A 271 20.88 30.53 -1.34
N ASP A 272 20.86 29.21 -1.47
CA ASP A 272 19.82 28.55 -2.28
C ASP A 272 18.43 28.86 -1.70
N MET A 273 17.42 28.97 -2.55
CA MET A 273 16.04 29.14 -2.10
C MET A 273 15.35 27.78 -2.11
N MET A 274 14.67 27.44 -1.02
CA MET A 274 13.87 26.21 -0.93
C MET A 274 12.43 26.54 -0.59
N GLY A 275 11.51 25.89 -1.30
CA GLY A 275 10.08 26.05 -1.12
C GLY A 275 9.38 24.71 -0.97
N LEU A 276 8.33 24.69 -0.15
CA LEU A 276 7.55 23.48 0.15
C LEU A 276 6.07 23.75 -0.13
N GLY A 277 5.47 22.90 -0.96
CA GLY A 277 4.07 22.99 -1.33
C GLY A 277 3.35 21.67 -1.22
N ARG A 278 2.05 21.75 -0.99
CA ARG A 278 1.16 20.58 -0.89
C ARG A 278 -0.15 20.88 -1.57
N ALA A 279 -0.60 19.97 -2.43
CA ALA A 279 -1.90 20.09 -3.09
C ALA A 279 -2.60 18.74 -3.13
N LYS A 280 -3.91 18.76 -2.95
CA LYS A 280 -4.72 17.56 -2.96
C LYS A 280 -5.28 17.32 -4.37
N ALA A 281 -5.00 16.15 -4.93
CA ALA A 281 -5.64 15.62 -6.12
C ALA A 281 -6.71 14.58 -5.74
N VAL A 282 -7.47 14.13 -6.74
CA VAL A 282 -8.40 13.00 -6.58
C VAL A 282 -7.66 11.71 -6.23
N GLY A 283 -6.50 11.50 -6.85
CA GLY A 283 -5.68 10.30 -6.71
C GLY A 283 -4.78 10.26 -5.47
N GLY A 284 -4.63 11.38 -4.76
CA GLY A 284 -3.75 11.49 -3.61
C GLY A 284 -3.32 12.92 -3.29
N LEU A 285 -2.66 13.11 -2.16
CA LEU A 285 -1.93 14.31 -1.78
C LEU A 285 -0.57 14.35 -2.51
N ILE A 286 -0.26 15.51 -3.07
CA ILE A 286 0.99 15.84 -3.75
C ILE A 286 1.82 16.73 -2.86
N TRP A 287 3.10 16.40 -2.68
CA TRP A 287 4.09 17.25 -2.06
C TRP A 287 5.12 17.67 -3.10
N ALA A 288 5.41 18.96 -3.13
CA ALA A 288 6.45 19.54 -3.97
C ALA A 288 7.51 20.18 -3.07
N THR A 289 8.76 19.76 -3.22
CA THR A 289 9.92 20.48 -2.72
C THR A 289 10.70 21.01 -3.91
N LEU A 290 10.88 22.32 -3.97
CA LEU A 290 11.68 22.97 -5.01
C LEU A 290 12.91 23.62 -4.38
N VAL A 291 14.06 23.37 -4.96
CA VAL A 291 15.31 24.08 -4.66
C VAL A 291 15.67 24.91 -5.89
N ILE A 292 15.89 26.21 -5.69
CA ILE A 292 16.20 27.18 -6.74
C ILE A 292 17.59 27.76 -6.49
N ARG A 293 18.37 27.86 -7.56
CA ARG A 293 19.65 28.57 -7.59
C ARG A 293 19.71 29.42 -8.85
N ASN A 294 20.09 30.69 -8.70
CA ASN A 294 20.19 31.64 -9.83
C ASN A 294 18.90 31.77 -10.69
N GLY A 295 17.72 31.60 -10.08
CA GLY A 295 16.43 31.71 -10.78
C GLY A 295 16.01 30.46 -11.57
N GLU A 296 16.74 29.36 -11.45
CA GLU A 296 16.44 28.08 -12.08
C GLU A 296 16.22 27.00 -11.02
N VAL A 297 15.41 26.00 -11.36
CA VAL A 297 15.19 24.82 -10.52
C VAL A 297 16.47 23.99 -10.49
N LEU A 298 17.13 23.96 -9.34
CA LEU A 298 18.28 23.10 -9.08
C LEU A 298 17.85 21.64 -8.85
N LYS A 299 16.76 21.44 -8.10
CA LYS A 299 16.20 20.14 -7.78
C LYS A 299 14.70 20.26 -7.51
N ALA A 300 13.92 19.32 -8.02
CA ALA A 300 12.54 19.11 -7.65
C ALA A 300 12.40 17.75 -6.95
N ILE A 301 11.51 17.67 -5.96
CA ILE A 301 11.03 16.42 -5.37
C ILE A 301 9.50 16.48 -5.42
N ILE A 302 8.88 15.57 -6.17
CA ILE A 302 7.44 15.52 -6.41
C ILE A 302 6.91 14.18 -5.89
N ASN A 303 6.61 14.13 -4.60
CA ASN A 303 6.39 12.87 -3.88
C ASN A 303 5.06 12.85 -3.11
N GLY A 304 4.60 11.66 -2.70
CA GLY A 304 3.36 11.46 -1.93
C GLY A 304 2.55 10.21 -2.26
N ASP A 305 1.24 10.25 -2.01
CA ASP A 305 0.41 9.05 -1.79
C ASP A 305 -0.50 8.62 -2.97
N TRP A 306 -0.10 8.96 -4.20
CA TRP A 306 -0.77 8.54 -5.42
C TRP A 306 -0.09 7.31 -6.07
N HIS A 307 -0.59 6.91 -7.25
CA HIS A 307 -0.17 5.69 -7.95
C HIS A 307 0.37 6.04 -9.35
N PRO A 308 1.67 6.38 -9.47
CA PRO A 308 2.30 6.62 -10.78
C PRO A 308 2.59 5.31 -11.50
N ARG A 309 2.50 5.32 -12.83
CA ARG A 309 2.89 4.21 -13.70
C ARG A 309 3.70 4.73 -14.90
N PRO A 310 4.89 4.17 -15.17
CA PRO A 310 5.67 3.30 -14.27
C PRO A 310 6.09 4.05 -12.99
N LEU A 311 6.52 3.39 -11.92
CA LEU A 311 6.92 4.10 -10.68
C LEU A 311 8.08 5.09 -10.91
N VAL A 312 9.03 4.73 -11.78
CA VAL A 312 10.22 5.53 -12.11
C VAL A 312 9.88 6.86 -12.80
N SER A 313 8.69 7.03 -13.36
CA SER A 313 8.32 8.26 -14.05
C SER A 313 8.24 9.47 -13.13
N VAL A 314 8.13 9.28 -11.81
CA VAL A 314 8.26 10.41 -10.86
C VAL A 314 9.64 11.03 -10.94
N ALA A 315 10.70 10.20 -10.97
CA ALA A 315 12.07 10.69 -11.13
C ALA A 315 12.26 11.39 -12.48
N TRP A 316 11.64 10.88 -13.56
CA TRP A 316 11.70 11.53 -14.87
C TRP A 316 11.04 12.92 -14.86
N LEU A 317 9.93 13.10 -14.14
CA LEU A 317 9.30 14.41 -13.96
C LEU A 317 10.22 15.37 -13.17
N GLU A 318 10.81 14.89 -12.08
CA GLU A 318 11.75 15.68 -11.27
C GLU A 318 12.97 16.13 -12.08
N GLU A 319 13.51 15.23 -12.90
CA GLU A 319 14.61 15.50 -13.82
C GLU A 319 14.21 16.51 -14.89
N SER A 320 13.01 16.40 -15.48
CA SER A 320 12.55 17.33 -16.51
C SER A 320 12.36 18.76 -15.98
N LEU A 321 12.05 18.91 -14.69
CA LEU A 321 11.94 20.21 -14.03
C LEU A 321 13.31 20.85 -13.76
N THR A 322 14.37 20.06 -13.66
CA THR A 322 15.72 20.56 -13.36
C THR A 322 16.24 21.43 -14.50
N GLY A 323 16.79 22.60 -14.17
CA GLY A 323 17.24 23.62 -15.12
C GLY A 323 16.13 24.47 -15.74
N CYS A 324 14.85 24.18 -15.47
CA CYS A 324 13.77 25.08 -15.88
C CYS A 324 13.85 26.41 -15.11
N SER A 325 13.43 27.50 -15.75
CA SER A 325 13.26 28.76 -15.05
C SER A 325 12.21 28.61 -13.96
N ALA A 326 12.49 29.13 -12.76
CA ALA A 326 11.66 28.95 -11.59
C ALA A 326 10.47 29.94 -11.56
N ASN A 327 9.65 29.90 -12.60
CA ASN A 327 8.40 30.63 -12.71
C ASN A 327 7.28 29.69 -13.18
N LEU A 328 6.04 30.02 -12.82
CA LEU A 328 4.91 29.13 -13.03
C LEU A 328 4.67 28.80 -14.51
N ASP A 329 4.87 29.75 -15.42
CA ASP A 329 4.69 29.53 -16.86
C ASP A 329 5.67 28.50 -17.41
N SER A 330 6.96 28.62 -17.05
CA SER A 330 7.99 27.67 -17.47
C SER A 330 7.74 26.27 -16.93
N LEU A 331 7.38 26.16 -15.65
CA LEU A 331 7.12 24.87 -15.00
C LEU A 331 5.82 24.23 -15.49
N SER A 332 4.79 25.03 -15.75
CA SER A 332 3.53 24.58 -16.36
C SER A 332 3.76 23.93 -17.71
N ASN A 333 4.53 24.58 -18.60
CA ASN A 333 4.88 24.00 -19.89
C ASN A 333 5.69 22.70 -19.77
N CYS A 334 6.57 22.60 -18.79
CA CYS A 334 7.36 21.39 -18.54
C CYS A 334 6.47 20.22 -18.06
N VAL A 335 5.63 20.46 -17.03
CA VAL A 335 4.71 19.45 -16.49
C VAL A 335 3.72 18.98 -17.55
N ALA A 336 3.14 19.91 -18.32
CA ALA A 336 2.20 19.58 -19.40
C ALA A 336 2.86 18.69 -20.46
N ARG A 337 4.07 19.06 -20.94
CA ARG A 337 4.82 18.25 -21.90
C ARG A 337 5.18 16.87 -21.34
N PHE A 338 5.51 16.79 -20.06
CA PHE A 338 5.84 15.53 -19.42
C PHE A 338 4.63 14.58 -19.34
N LEU A 339 3.47 15.10 -18.94
CA LEU A 339 2.25 14.30 -18.80
C LEU A 339 1.56 13.97 -20.14
N ASP A 340 1.98 14.58 -21.24
CA ASP A 340 1.54 14.24 -22.61
C ASP A 340 2.22 12.98 -23.17
N ARG A 341 3.16 12.38 -22.42
CA ARG A 341 3.84 11.16 -22.83
C ARG A 341 2.92 9.94 -22.72
N ASP A 342 2.90 9.12 -23.78
CA ASP A 342 2.10 7.88 -23.82
C ASP A 342 2.58 6.80 -22.85
N ASP A 343 3.82 6.89 -22.34
CA ASP A 343 4.41 5.93 -21.42
C ASP A 343 4.28 6.33 -19.93
N VAL A 344 3.46 7.34 -19.63
CA VAL A 344 3.23 7.84 -18.27
C VAL A 344 1.73 7.93 -17.96
N GLU A 345 1.34 7.35 -16.82
CA GLU A 345 -0.02 7.43 -16.29
C GLU A 345 0.02 7.74 -14.79
N PHE A 346 -0.50 8.92 -14.40
CA PHE A 346 -0.69 9.28 -12.99
C PHE A 346 -2.18 9.23 -12.63
N ALA A 347 -2.65 8.05 -12.23
CA ALA A 347 -4.07 7.81 -11.98
C ALA A 347 -4.65 8.79 -10.94
N GLY A 348 -5.61 9.62 -11.35
CA GLY A 348 -6.28 10.61 -10.50
C GLY A 348 -5.45 11.85 -10.17
N VAL A 349 -4.30 12.07 -10.82
CA VAL A 349 -3.44 13.25 -10.65
C VAL A 349 -3.28 13.94 -12.01
N THR A 350 -3.65 15.22 -12.07
CA THR A 350 -3.57 16.05 -13.28
C THR A 350 -2.37 17.00 -13.25
N ALA A 351 -2.04 17.59 -14.39
CA ALA A 351 -1.04 18.66 -14.48
C ALA A 351 -1.34 19.82 -13.51
N ASN A 352 -2.62 20.21 -13.40
CA ASN A 352 -3.06 21.29 -12.52
C ASN A 352 -2.84 20.94 -11.03
N ASP A 353 -3.02 19.68 -10.65
CA ASP A 353 -2.80 19.25 -9.26
C ASP A 353 -1.32 19.34 -8.88
N ILE A 354 -0.42 18.91 -9.78
CA ILE A 354 1.03 19.04 -9.61
C ILE A 354 1.43 20.51 -9.56
N LEU A 355 0.88 21.33 -10.47
CA LEU A 355 1.17 22.76 -10.53
C LEU A 355 0.68 23.52 -9.30
N ALA A 356 -0.45 23.13 -8.72
CA ALA A 356 -0.92 23.70 -7.47
C ALA A 356 0.08 23.47 -6.32
N ALA A 357 0.69 22.28 -6.24
CA ALA A 357 1.73 22.01 -5.25
C ALA A 357 3.01 22.83 -5.55
N ILE A 358 3.40 22.92 -6.82
CA ILE A 358 4.56 23.71 -7.27
C ILE A 358 4.37 25.21 -6.98
N GLU A 359 3.20 25.78 -7.27
CA GLU A 359 2.88 27.19 -7.04
C GLU A 359 3.00 27.54 -5.55
N ILE A 360 2.44 26.71 -4.67
CA ILE A 360 2.58 26.88 -3.22
C ILE A 360 4.05 26.79 -2.78
N ALA A 361 4.85 25.92 -3.42
CA ALA A 361 6.28 25.84 -3.14
C ALA A 361 7.02 27.12 -3.56
N LEU A 362 6.72 27.66 -4.75
CA LEU A 362 7.29 28.93 -5.24
C LEU A 362 6.93 30.11 -4.32
N ASP A 363 5.69 30.17 -3.83
CA ASP A 363 5.21 31.25 -2.94
C ASP A 363 5.85 31.20 -1.56
N LYS A 364 6.31 30.03 -1.12
CA LYS A 364 6.87 29.77 0.22
C LYS A 364 8.39 29.60 0.20
N MET A 365 9.07 30.27 -0.72
CA MET A 365 10.52 30.22 -0.83
C MET A 365 11.21 30.87 0.37
N SER A 366 12.14 30.13 0.98
CA SER A 366 13.00 30.62 2.06
C SER A 366 14.47 30.29 1.76
N PRO A 367 15.43 31.16 2.13
CA PRO A 367 16.84 30.84 1.97
C PRO A 367 17.23 29.64 2.82
N VAL A 368 18.06 28.77 2.28
CA VAL A 368 18.66 27.64 2.99
C VAL A 368 19.84 28.13 3.83
N GLU A 369 19.82 27.77 5.11
CA GLU A 369 20.91 27.95 6.07
C GLU A 369 21.38 26.55 6.52
N LEU A 370 22.62 26.19 6.19
CA LEU A 370 23.21 24.87 6.46
C LEU A 370 24.00 24.80 7.76
#